data_AF-A0A0V8GBI0-F1
#
_entry.id   AF-A0A0V8GBI0-F1
#
_cell.length_a   1.000
_cell.length_b   1.000
_cell.length_c   1.000
_cell.angle_alpha   90.00
_cell.angle_beta   90.00
_cell.angle_gamma   90.00
#
_symmetry.space_group_name_H-M   'P 1'
#
loop_
_entity.id
_entity.type
_entity.pdbx_description
1 polymer ?
#
loop_
_entity_poly.entity_id
_entity_poly.type
_entity_poly.pdbx_seq_one_letter_code
_entity_poly.pdbx_strand_id
1 'polypeptide(L)'
;MKILKGDQLTSHLEKHIFIQNFIFEEIITTANAAKIRIYFIEPLSHYSTSPQQLESARIFVGEVHYHLSLPTLEKRFYLEFSNGSKHQIVLAAREPIDEVIALLQYFFKNYTR
;
A
#
# COMPACT_ATOMS: atom_id res chain seq x y z
N MET A 1 -17.01 -4.00 -14.22
CA MET A 1 -16.21 -3.87 -12.98
C MET A 1 -16.66 -2.64 -12.22
N LYS A 2 -16.69 -2.70 -10.88
CA LYS A 2 -17.03 -1.58 -9.99
C LYS A 2 -15.84 -0.63 -9.88
N ILE A 3 -16.07 0.68 -9.90
CA ILE A 3 -15.02 1.69 -9.72
C ILE A 3 -14.48 1.57 -8.29
N LEU A 4 -13.15 1.52 -8.15
CA LEU A 4 -12.48 1.52 -6.85
C LEU A 4 -12.60 2.91 -6.22
N LYS A 5 -13.09 2.97 -4.98
CA LYS A 5 -13.11 4.20 -4.19
C LYS A 5 -11.91 4.27 -3.25
N GLY A 6 -11.63 5.46 -2.71
CA GLY A 6 -10.50 5.65 -1.78
C GLY A 6 -10.65 4.79 -0.52
N ASP A 7 -11.85 4.81 0.07
CA ASP A 7 -12.28 3.98 1.20
C ASP A 7 -12.26 2.47 0.97
N GLN A 8 -11.98 2.02 -0.25
CA GLN A 8 -11.86 0.61 -0.59
C GLN A 8 -10.42 0.18 -0.83
N LEU A 9 -9.47 1.12 -0.94
CA LEU A 9 -8.14 0.82 -1.44
C LEU A 9 -7.39 -0.19 -0.58
N THR A 10 -7.30 0.04 0.74
CA THR A 10 -6.56 -0.84 1.66
C THR A 10 -7.10 -2.26 1.61
N SER A 11 -8.41 -2.43 1.77
CA SER A 11 -9.07 -3.75 1.69
C SER A 11 -8.83 -4.44 0.35
N HIS A 12 -8.72 -3.67 -0.74
CA HIS A 12 -8.45 -4.20 -2.06
C HIS A 12 -6.99 -4.68 -2.18
N LEU A 13 -6.05 -3.88 -1.70
CA LEU A 13 -4.62 -4.22 -1.67
C LEU A 13 -4.37 -5.46 -0.81
N GLU A 14 -4.90 -5.51 0.41
CA GLU A 14 -4.77 -6.66 1.33
C GLU A 14 -5.33 -7.95 0.73
N LYS A 15 -6.44 -7.86 -0.03
CA LYS A 15 -7.02 -9.04 -0.70
C LYS A 15 -6.12 -9.61 -1.80
N HIS A 16 -5.25 -8.81 -2.41
CA HIS A 16 -4.45 -9.20 -3.58
C HIS A 16 -2.95 -9.32 -3.26
N ILE A 17 -2.51 -8.81 -2.10
CA ILE A 17 -1.12 -8.82 -1.66
C ILE A 17 -1.02 -9.63 -0.37
N PHE A 18 -0.58 -10.87 -0.49
CA PHE A 18 -0.40 -11.80 0.62
C PHE A 18 1.07 -11.90 1.02
N ILE A 19 1.60 -10.88 1.72
CA ILE A 19 2.97 -10.94 2.23
C ILE A 19 2.92 -10.67 3.73
N GLN A 20 3.17 -11.73 4.51
CA GLN A 20 2.90 -11.82 5.96
C GLN A 20 3.57 -10.73 6.80
N ASN A 21 4.66 -10.15 6.31
CA ASN A 21 5.45 -9.17 7.04
C ASN A 21 5.18 -7.72 6.61
N PHE A 22 4.21 -7.46 5.72
CA PHE A 22 3.87 -6.09 5.34
C PHE A 22 2.48 -5.71 5.86
N ILE A 23 2.37 -4.53 6.46
CA ILE A 23 1.11 -3.93 6.91
C ILE A 23 0.83 -2.66 6.11
N PHE A 24 -0.42 -2.46 5.74
CA PHE A 24 -0.96 -1.20 5.24
C PHE A 24 -1.62 -0.43 6.39
N GLU A 25 -1.14 0.78 6.67
CA GLU A 25 -1.72 1.69 7.65
C GLU A 25 -2.41 2.85 6.93
N GLU A 26 -3.71 3.00 7.13
CA GLU A 26 -4.47 4.13 6.60
C GLU A 26 -4.14 5.42 7.38
N ILE A 27 -3.67 6.45 6.68
CA ILE A 27 -3.41 7.76 7.26
C ILE A 27 -4.55 8.73 6.96
N ILE A 28 -5.03 8.71 5.70
CA ILE A 28 -6.16 9.52 5.25
C ILE A 28 -6.97 8.67 4.29
N THR A 29 -8.29 8.62 4.50
CA THR A 29 -9.18 7.87 3.63
C THR A 29 -10.48 8.66 3.42
N THR A 30 -10.84 8.89 2.16
CA THR A 30 -12.12 9.50 1.74
C THR A 30 -12.74 8.67 0.61
N ALA A 31 -13.93 9.05 0.15
CA ALA A 31 -14.56 8.37 -0.99
C ALA A 31 -13.71 8.43 -2.29
N ASN A 32 -12.89 9.48 -2.46
CA ASN A 32 -12.14 9.74 -3.68
C ASN A 32 -10.62 9.80 -3.50
N ALA A 33 -10.10 9.69 -2.27
CA ALA A 33 -8.67 9.71 -2.04
C ALA A 33 -8.29 8.75 -0.91
N ALA A 34 -7.07 8.24 -0.96
CA ALA A 34 -6.49 7.48 0.14
C ALA A 34 -4.99 7.74 0.21
N LYS A 35 -4.45 7.81 1.42
CA LYS A 35 -3.03 7.82 1.71
C LYS A 35 -2.76 6.70 2.70
N ILE A 36 -1.96 5.74 2.25
CA ILE A 36 -1.62 4.53 3.00
C ILE A 36 -0.12 4.53 3.21
N ARG A 37 0.32 4.31 4.45
CA ARG A 37 1.72 3.97 4.75
C ARG A 37 1.88 2.48 4.74
N ILE A 38 3.03 2.03 4.25
CA ILE A 38 3.41 0.63 4.24
C ILE A 38 4.53 0.45 5.24
N TYR A 39 4.41 -0.56 6.09
CA TYR A 39 5.45 -0.97 7.02
C TYR A 39 5.82 -2.42 6.81
N PHE A 40 7.09 -2.72 7.01
CA PHE A 40 7.59 -4.08 7.21
C PHE A 40 7.65 -4.38 8.70
N ILE A 41 7.14 -5.52 9.13
CA ILE A 41 7.30 -6.04 10.49
C ILE A 41 8.52 -6.97 10.47
N GLU A 42 9.58 -6.61 11.19
CA GLU A 42 10.68 -7.53 11.40
C GLU A 42 10.20 -8.79 12.15
N PRO A 43 10.53 -10.00 11.68
CA PRO A 43 10.18 -11.22 12.39
C PRO A 43 10.88 -11.21 13.75
N LEU A 44 10.09 -11.03 14.81
CA LEU A 44 10.59 -11.08 16.18
C LEU A 44 11.06 -12.49 16.52
N SER A 45 12.24 -12.60 17.13
CA SER A 45 12.69 -13.86 17.71
C SER A 45 11.69 -14.36 18.76
N HIS A 46 11.58 -15.69 18.94
CA HIS A 46 10.62 -16.37 19.83
C HIS A 46 10.64 -15.96 21.31
N TYR A 47 11.48 -15.00 21.71
CA TYR A 47 11.67 -14.53 23.09
C TYR A 47 11.09 -13.14 23.37
N SER A 48 10.46 -12.49 22.39
CA SER A 48 9.90 -11.13 22.54
C SER A 48 8.41 -11.18 22.93
N THR A 49 8.07 -10.69 24.13
CA THR A 49 6.70 -10.78 24.69
C THR A 49 6.09 -9.42 25.10
N SER A 50 6.74 -8.28 24.83
CA SER A 50 6.18 -6.97 25.19
C SER A 50 5.55 -6.22 24.00
N PRO A 51 4.36 -5.59 24.16
CA PRO A 51 3.71 -4.79 23.12
C PRO A 51 4.57 -3.65 22.55
N GLN A 52 5.45 -3.06 23.37
CA GLN A 52 6.39 -2.03 22.94
C GLN A 52 7.44 -2.55 21.94
N GLN A 53 7.84 -3.83 22.04
CA GLN A 53 8.76 -4.45 21.07
C GLN A 53 8.07 -4.72 19.73
N LEU A 54 6.76 -4.96 19.72
CA LEU A 54 5.97 -5.14 18.50
C LEU A 54 5.80 -3.85 17.69
N GLU A 55 5.60 -2.70 18.36
CA GLU A 55 5.61 -1.40 17.68
C GLU A 55 7.01 -1.02 17.19
N SER A 56 8.05 -1.36 17.96
CA SER A 56 9.45 -1.13 17.60
C SER A 56 9.92 -1.94 16.38
N ALA A 57 9.21 -3.00 16.01
CA ALA A 57 9.53 -3.86 14.86
C ALA A 57 9.00 -3.32 13.52
N ARG A 58 8.19 -2.24 13.53
CA ARG A 58 7.62 -1.65 12.31
C ARG A 58 8.62 -0.71 11.65
N ILE A 59 9.04 -1.07 10.45
CA ILE A 59 9.92 -0.26 9.63
C ILE A 59 9.13 0.33 8.49
N PHE A 60 9.18 1.65 8.37
CA PHE A 60 8.57 2.34 7.25
C PHE A 60 9.24 1.94 5.94
N VAL A 61 8.44 1.47 4.97
CA VAL A 61 8.95 1.04 3.65
C VAL A 61 8.42 1.86 2.48
N GLY A 62 7.33 2.61 2.67
CA GLY A 62 6.82 3.49 1.63
C GLY A 62 5.40 3.97 1.87
N GLU A 63 4.86 4.70 0.90
CA GLU A 63 3.49 5.20 0.88
C GLU A 63 2.83 4.94 -0.48
N VAL A 64 1.52 4.73 -0.45
CA VAL A 64 0.64 4.72 -1.62
C VAL A 64 -0.36 5.84 -1.46
N HIS A 65 -0.35 6.78 -2.40
CA HIS A 65 -1.30 7.86 -2.48
C HIS A 65 -2.21 7.59 -3.67
N TYR A 66 -3.51 7.63 -3.44
CA TYR A 66 -4.53 7.37 -4.41
C TYR A 66 -5.47 8.56 -4.53
N HIS A 67 -5.84 8.88 -5.76
CA HIS A 67 -6.83 9.89 -6.08
C HIS A 67 -7.71 9.45 -7.26
N LEU A 68 -9.02 9.42 -7.02
CA LEU A 68 -10.07 9.25 -8.01
C LEU A 68 -10.53 10.63 -8.48
N SER A 69 -10.21 10.96 -9.73
CA SER A 69 -10.71 12.17 -10.39
C SER A 69 -12.21 12.03 -10.63
N LEU A 70 -13.06 12.81 -9.97
CA LEU A 70 -14.52 12.71 -10.15
C LEU A 70 -15.01 13.06 -11.58
N PRO A 71 -14.46 14.06 -12.28
CA PRO A 71 -14.91 14.40 -13.63
C PRO A 71 -14.60 13.30 -14.66
N THR A 72 -13.42 12.67 -14.56
CA THR A 72 -12.92 11.71 -15.55
C THR A 72 -13.00 10.25 -15.08
N LEU A 73 -13.25 10.05 -13.78
CA LEU A 73 -13.17 8.76 -13.08
C LEU A 73 -11.79 8.09 -13.21
N GLU A 74 -10.76 8.84 -13.59
CA GLU A 74 -9.37 8.38 -13.62
C GLU A 74 -8.88 8.10 -12.21
N LYS A 75 -8.15 7.00 -12.10
CA LYS A 75 -7.48 6.56 -10.88
C LYS A 75 -6.03 6.92 -10.99
N ARG A 76 -5.53 7.71 -10.05
CA ARG A 76 -4.13 8.13 -9.99
C ARG A 76 -3.49 7.55 -8.76
N PHE A 77 -2.38 6.88 -8.97
CA PHE A 77 -1.55 6.32 -7.91
C PHE A 77 -0.19 7.00 -7.93
N TYR A 78 0.27 7.42 -6.76
CA TYR A 78 1.64 7.83 -6.52
C TYR A 78 2.20 6.91 -5.46
N LEU A 79 3.27 6.18 -5.80
CA LEU A 79 3.95 5.27 -4.90
C LEU A 79 5.33 5.84 -4.61
N GLU A 80 5.68 5.97 -3.34
CA GLU A 80 6.99 6.41 -2.89
C GLU A 80 7.55 5.38 -1.91
N PHE A 81 8.71 4.81 -2.21
CA PHE A 81 9.35 3.78 -1.40
C PHE A 81 10.55 4.35 -0.64
N SER A 82 10.89 3.73 0.49
CA SER A 82 11.99 4.19 1.36
C SER A 82 13.37 4.07 0.72
N ASN A 83 13.50 3.28 -0.35
CA ASN A 83 14.71 3.22 -1.18
C ASN A 83 14.84 4.42 -2.15
N GLY A 84 13.92 5.39 -2.09
CA GLY A 84 13.88 6.58 -2.94
C GLY A 84 13.16 6.39 -4.28
N SER A 85 12.69 5.17 -4.60
CA SER A 85 11.95 4.92 -5.83
C SER A 85 10.57 5.58 -5.81
N LYS A 86 10.19 6.22 -6.92
CA LYS A 86 8.91 6.91 -7.09
C LYS A 86 8.24 6.47 -8.37
N HIS A 87 6.96 6.13 -8.28
CA HIS A 87 6.16 5.70 -9.43
C HIS A 87 4.83 6.45 -9.47
N GLN A 88 4.42 6.82 -10.67
CA GLN A 88 3.10 7.38 -10.93
C GLN A 88 2.39 6.50 -11.95
N ILE A 89 1.19 6.03 -11.60
CA ILE A 89 0.36 5.19 -12.46
C ILE A 89 -1.00 5.87 -12.62
N VAL A 90 -1.43 6.08 -13.86
CA VAL A 90 -2.74 6.66 -14.18
C VAL A 90 -3.54 5.63 -14.95
N LEU A 91 -4.72 5.30 -14.43
CA LEU A 91 -5.58 4.26 -14.97
C LEU A 91 -6.95 4.86 -15.29
N ALA A 92 -7.52 4.47 -16.42
CA ALA A 92 -8.88 4.83 -16.77
C ALA A 92 -9.89 4.21 -15.79
N ALA A 93 -11.12 4.73 -15.77
CA ALA A 93 -12.16 4.34 -14.83
C ALA A 93 -12.37 2.82 -14.71
N ARG A 94 -12.31 2.11 -15.85
CA ARG A 94 -12.57 0.66 -15.94
C ARG A 94 -11.32 -0.20 -15.95
N GLU A 95 -10.13 0.38 -16.04
CA GLU A 95 -8.88 -0.41 -16.03
C GLU A 95 -8.66 -1.04 -14.65
N PRO A 96 -8.25 -2.30 -14.56
CA PRO A 96 -7.90 -2.88 -13.27
C PRO A 96 -6.65 -2.21 -12.70
N ILE A 97 -6.42 -2.35 -11.39
CA ILE A 97 -5.21 -1.83 -10.74
C ILE A 97 -4.08 -2.88 -10.67
N ASP A 98 -4.13 -3.88 -11.56
CA ASP A 98 -3.22 -5.04 -11.54
C ASP A 98 -1.76 -4.61 -11.65
N GLU A 99 -1.47 -3.53 -12.40
CA GLU A 99 -0.13 -2.95 -12.48
C GLU A 99 0.37 -2.42 -11.13
N VAL A 100 -0.51 -1.76 -10.36
CA VAL A 100 -0.19 -1.27 -9.01
C VAL A 100 0.09 -2.45 -8.08
N ILE A 101 -0.73 -3.49 -8.15
CA ILE A 101 -0.57 -4.72 -7.35
C ILE A 101 0.75 -5.41 -7.70
N ALA A 102 1.04 -5.59 -8.99
CA ALA A 102 2.26 -6.24 -9.46
C ALA A 102 3.51 -5.46 -9.04
N LEU A 103 3.49 -4.13 -9.14
CA LEU A 103 4.60 -3.27 -8.71
C LEU A 103 4.85 -3.39 -7.20
N LEU A 104 3.79 -3.33 -6.38
CA LEU A 104 3.90 -3.50 -4.93
C LEU A 104 4.43 -4.90 -4.57
N GLN A 105 3.90 -5.96 -5.19
CA GLN A 105 4.38 -7.32 -4.98
C GLN A 105 5.86 -7.49 -5.38
N TYR A 106 6.27 -6.90 -6.51
CA TYR A 106 7.67 -6.91 -6.92
C TYR A 106 8.54 -6.19 -5.88
N PHE A 107 8.15 -5.00 -5.43
CA PHE A 107 8.88 -4.27 -4.41
C PHE A 107 9.01 -5.10 -3.12
N PHE A 108 7.92 -5.67 -2.62
CA PHE A 108 7.93 -6.46 -1.39
C PHE A 108 8.76 -7.74 -1.49
N LYS A 109 8.76 -8.42 -2.63
CA LYS A 109 9.62 -9.60 -2.86
C LYS A 109 11.11 -9.27 -2.90
N ASN A 110 11.45 -8.07 -3.34
CA ASN A 110 12.83 -7.59 -3.45
C ASN A 110 13.25 -6.70 -2.28
N TYR A 111 12.38 -6.52 -1.27
CA TYR A 111 12.72 -5.79 -0.07
C TYR A 111 13.65 -6.65 0.78
N THR A 112 14.95 -6.50 0.56
CA THR A 112 16.00 -7.14 1.33
C THR A 112 16.46 -6.21 2.44
N ARG A 113 16.38 -6.67 3.68
CA ARG A 113 16.95 -6.02 4.86
C ARG A 113 17.72 -7.06 5.67
#